data_AF-A0A940HXW2-F1
#
_entry.id   AF-A0A940HXW2-F1
#
_cell.length_a   1.000
_cell.length_b   1.000
_cell.length_c   1.000
_cell.angle_alpha   90.00
_cell.angle_beta   90.00
_cell.angle_gamma   90.00
#
_symmetry.space_group_name_H-M   'P 1'
#
loop_
_entity.id
_entity.type
_entity.pdbx_description
1 polymer ?
#
loop_
_entity_poly.entity_id
_entity_poly.type
_entity_poly.pdbx_seq_one_letter_code
_entity_poly.pdbx_strand_id
1 'polypeptide(L)'
;MKTLTNTALTHKEGGGTGFNFSIVPPKGMQHEGITSPGAVITINNIDVETETICQGNRRGANMAVLNYNNPDVIDFIYAKRDRREVRDKATLQAKMLEMVSTLFDRMKLDYNQSTLEEELTEVEGED
;
A
#
# COMPACT_ATOMS: atom_id res chain seq x y z
N MET A 1 -19.35 6.57 8.22
CA MET A 1 -20.47 6.32 7.27
C MET A 1 -20.56 7.30 6.10
N LYS A 2 -20.28 8.61 6.23
CA LYS A 2 -20.47 9.57 5.12
C LYS A 2 -19.66 9.26 3.85
N THR A 3 -18.42 8.77 3.99
CA THR A 3 -17.52 8.49 2.85
C THR A 3 -18.08 7.41 1.93
N LEU A 4 -18.54 6.29 2.46
CA LEU A 4 -19.09 5.17 1.67
C LEU A 4 -20.36 5.56 0.91
N THR A 5 -21.24 6.34 1.53
CA THR A 5 -22.47 6.83 0.87
C THR A 5 -22.14 7.73 -0.32
N ASN A 6 -21.17 8.65 -0.17
CA ASN A 6 -20.74 9.52 -1.27
C ASN A 6 -20.05 8.74 -2.39
N THR A 7 -19.30 7.69 -2.03
CA THR A 7 -18.68 6.76 -2.98
C THR A 7 -19.73 6.04 -3.81
N ALA A 8 -20.74 5.45 -3.15
CA ALA A 8 -21.84 4.76 -3.82
C ALA A 8 -22.58 5.67 -4.82
N LEU A 9 -22.84 6.93 -4.42
CA LEU A 9 -23.46 7.91 -5.32
C LEU A 9 -22.56 8.23 -6.52
N THR A 10 -21.26 8.45 -6.29
CA THR A 10 -20.29 8.72 -7.37
C THR A 10 -20.21 7.57 -8.37
N HIS A 11 -20.17 6.32 -7.88
CA HIS A 11 -20.13 5.15 -8.75
C HIS A 11 -21.44 4.92 -9.50
N LYS A 12 -22.60 5.26 -8.90
CA LYS A 12 -23.91 5.22 -9.57
C LYS A 12 -23.96 6.17 -10.77
N GLU A 13 -23.35 7.35 -10.66
CA GLU A 13 -23.23 8.31 -11.77
C GLU A 13 -22.12 7.92 -12.78
N GLY A 14 -21.40 6.82 -12.54
CA GLY A 14 -20.35 6.33 -13.44
C GLY A 14 -18.98 6.98 -13.25
N GLY A 15 -18.78 7.76 -12.18
CA GLY A 15 -17.48 8.33 -11.79
C GLY A 15 -16.61 7.32 -11.03
N GLY A 16 -15.32 7.63 -10.89
CA GLY A 16 -14.38 6.87 -10.04
C GLY A 16 -14.11 7.59 -8.71
N THR A 17 -13.57 6.89 -7.72
CA THR A 17 -13.27 7.45 -6.39
C THR A 17 -11.84 7.18 -5.94
N GLY A 18 -11.24 8.16 -5.26
CA GLY A 18 -9.89 8.06 -4.69
C GLY A 18 -9.92 8.22 -3.17
N PHE A 19 -9.17 7.38 -2.45
CA PHE A 19 -9.06 7.44 -0.99
C PHE A 19 -7.60 7.51 -0.55
N ASN A 20 -7.34 8.32 0.48
CA ASN A 20 -6.05 8.35 1.16
C ASN A 20 -6.10 7.47 2.41
N PHE A 21 -5.30 6.41 2.42
CA PHE A 21 -5.22 5.42 3.49
C PHE A 21 -4.12 5.71 4.51
N SER A 22 -3.40 6.82 4.39
CA SER A 22 -2.30 7.17 5.29
C SER A 22 -2.76 7.43 6.73
N ILE A 23 -4.05 7.69 6.94
CA ILE A 23 -4.67 7.82 8.27
C ILE A 23 -5.04 6.47 8.90
N VAL A 24 -5.05 5.38 8.11
CA VAL A 24 -5.36 4.05 8.64
C VAL A 24 -4.20 3.62 9.56
N PRO A 25 -4.50 3.16 10.79
CA PRO A 25 -3.46 2.68 11.69
C PRO A 25 -2.70 1.50 11.06
N PRO A 26 -1.36 1.48 11.14
CA PRO A 26 -0.54 0.40 10.58
C PRO A 26 -0.97 -0.98 11.07
N LYS A 27 -0.69 -2.00 10.27
CA LYS A 27 -0.98 -3.39 10.62
C LYS A 27 -0.32 -3.77 11.95
N GLY A 28 -1.08 -4.40 12.85
CA GLY A 28 -0.58 -4.86 14.14
C GLY A 28 -0.56 -3.78 15.24
N MET A 29 -0.85 -2.52 14.93
CA MET A 29 -1.01 -1.48 15.95
C MET A 29 -2.18 -1.84 16.87
N GLN A 30 -1.92 -1.89 18.18
CA GLN A 30 -2.96 -2.15 19.18
C GLN A 30 -3.49 -0.85 19.76
N HIS A 31 -4.82 -0.73 19.82
CA HIS A 31 -5.51 0.35 20.51
C HIS A 31 -6.75 -0.21 21.19
N GLU A 32 -6.89 0.01 22.50
CA GLU A 32 -8.05 -0.46 23.29
C GLU A 32 -8.35 -1.97 23.16
N GLY A 33 -7.29 -2.79 23.03
CA GLY A 33 -7.42 -4.24 22.86
C GLY A 33 -7.82 -4.69 21.45
N ILE A 34 -7.96 -3.77 20.50
CA ILE A 34 -8.21 -4.06 19.08
C ILE A 34 -6.90 -3.94 18.32
N THR A 35 -6.61 -4.95 17.50
CA THR A 35 -5.46 -4.95 16.59
C THR A 35 -5.87 -4.39 15.24
N SER A 36 -5.16 -3.37 14.75
CA SER A 36 -5.41 -2.80 13.44
C SER A 36 -5.09 -3.80 12.32
N PRO A 37 -5.99 -3.96 11.33
CA PRO A 37 -5.75 -4.82 10.17
C PRO A 37 -4.75 -4.22 9.16
N GLY A 38 -4.46 -2.92 9.26
CA GLY A 38 -3.58 -2.20 8.34
C GLY A 38 -4.25 -1.76 7.04
N ALA A 39 -3.55 -0.91 6.27
CA ALA A 39 -4.08 -0.23 5.10
C ALA A 39 -4.52 -1.20 3.99
N VAL A 40 -3.75 -2.26 3.74
CA VAL A 40 -4.01 -3.21 2.63
C VAL A 40 -5.34 -3.96 2.80
N ILE A 41 -5.64 -4.44 4.01
CA ILE A 41 -6.89 -5.15 4.29
C ILE A 41 -8.06 -4.17 4.18
N THR A 42 -7.92 -2.95 4.69
CA THR A 42 -8.96 -1.92 4.56
C THR A 42 -9.24 -1.58 3.09
N ILE A 43 -8.21 -1.46 2.24
CA ILE A 43 -8.36 -1.25 0.80
C ILE A 43 -9.15 -2.39 0.15
N ASN A 44 -8.80 -3.64 0.46
CA ASN A 44 -9.51 -4.81 -0.08
C ASN A 44 -10.98 -4.86 0.37
N ASN A 45 -11.28 -4.50 1.62
CA ASN A 45 -12.66 -4.44 2.09
C ASN A 45 -13.48 -3.40 1.33
N ILE A 46 -12.91 -2.21 1.08
CA ILE A 46 -13.58 -1.17 0.28
C ILE A 46 -13.78 -1.64 -1.17
N ASP A 47 -12.83 -2.37 -1.75
CA ASP A 47 -12.95 -2.94 -3.09
C ASP A 47 -14.16 -3.90 -3.17
N VAL A 48 -14.25 -4.84 -2.22
CA VAL A 48 -15.36 -5.80 -2.12
C VAL A 48 -16.70 -5.11 -1.84
N GLU A 49 -16.74 -4.15 -0.92
CA GLU A 49 -17.94 -3.35 -0.64
C GLU A 49 -18.39 -2.59 -1.90
N THR A 50 -17.44 -2.00 -2.63
CA THR A 50 -17.72 -1.28 -3.89
C THR A 50 -18.27 -2.23 -4.95
N GLU A 51 -17.69 -3.42 -5.11
CA GLU A 51 -18.20 -4.45 -6.04
C GLU A 51 -19.62 -4.87 -5.67
N THR A 52 -19.92 -4.98 -4.37
CA THR A 52 -21.25 -5.37 -3.88
C THR A 52 -22.30 -4.27 -4.11
N ILE A 53 -21.92 -3.00 -3.95
CA ILE A 53 -22.80 -1.84 -4.16
C ILE A 53 -23.04 -1.58 -5.65
N CYS A 54 -22.01 -1.76 -6.48
CA CYS A 54 -22.10 -1.58 -7.93
C CYS A 54 -22.75 -2.81 -8.59
N GLN A 55 -24.04 -3.05 -8.30
CA GLN A 55 -24.82 -4.10 -8.96
C GLN A 55 -25.13 -3.69 -10.40
N GLY A 56 -24.49 -4.30 -11.39
CA GLY A 56 -24.75 -4.05 -12.82
C GLY A 56 -23.55 -4.32 -13.73
N ASN A 57 -23.59 -3.75 -14.94
CA ASN A 57 -22.58 -3.97 -15.99
C ASN A 57 -21.32 -3.09 -15.86
N ARG A 58 -21.24 -2.19 -14.87
CA ARG A 58 -20.05 -1.36 -14.60
C ARG A 58 -19.51 -1.68 -13.21
N ARG A 59 -18.24 -2.08 -13.16
CA ARG A 59 -17.49 -2.18 -11.90
C ARG A 59 -17.18 -0.77 -11.39
N GLY A 60 -17.23 -0.57 -10.07
CA GLY A 60 -16.74 0.66 -9.45
C GLY A 60 -15.24 0.81 -9.70
N ALA A 61 -14.79 2.04 -9.95
CA ALA A 61 -13.38 2.36 -10.13
C ALA A 61 -12.84 3.02 -8.86
N ASN A 62 -11.88 2.36 -8.22
CA ASN A 62 -11.26 2.82 -6.98
C ASN A 62 -9.76 3.09 -7.16
N MET A 63 -9.29 4.20 -6.59
CA MET A 63 -7.88 4.53 -6.47
C MET A 63 -7.50 4.64 -4.99
N ALA A 64 -6.49 3.87 -4.58
CA ALA A 64 -5.91 3.96 -3.25
C ALA A 64 -4.59 4.73 -3.28
N VAL A 65 -4.42 5.64 -2.33
CA VAL A 65 -3.19 6.41 -2.10
C VAL A 65 -2.69 6.13 -0.68
N LEU A 66 -1.38 5.92 -0.54
CA LEU A 66 -0.72 5.69 0.74
C LEU A 66 0.61 6.47 0.76
N ASN A 67 0.93 7.13 1.86
CA ASN A 67 2.19 7.85 2.02
C ASN A 67 3.38 6.88 2.06
N TYR A 68 4.52 7.34 1.53
CA TYR A 68 5.75 6.53 1.48
C TYR A 68 6.30 6.16 2.86
N ASN A 69 5.98 6.96 3.89
CA ASN A 69 6.46 6.78 5.26
C ASN A 69 5.54 5.87 6.10
N ASN A 70 4.46 5.34 5.53
CA ASN A 70 3.58 4.42 6.24
C ASN A 70 4.23 3.03 6.32
N PRO A 71 4.22 2.34 7.48
CA PRO A 71 4.78 0.98 7.60
C PRO A 71 4.19 -0.04 6.62
N ASP A 72 2.94 0.15 6.22
CA ASP A 72 2.24 -0.74 5.29
C ASP A 72 2.55 -0.42 3.80
N VAL A 73 3.42 0.55 3.50
CA VAL A 73 3.75 0.96 2.11
C VAL A 73 4.28 -0.20 1.28
N ILE A 74 5.09 -1.04 1.89
CA ILE A 74 5.70 -2.20 1.24
C ILE A 74 4.61 -3.21 0.88
N ASP A 75 3.77 -3.59 1.84
CA ASP A 75 2.62 -4.48 1.63
C ASP A 75 1.63 -3.90 0.59
N PHE A 76 1.44 -2.58 0.56
CA PHE A 76 0.61 -1.90 -0.42
C PHE A 76 1.15 -1.98 -1.85
N ILE A 77 2.47 -1.84 -2.02
CA ILE A 77 3.14 -2.05 -3.32
C ILE A 77 3.00 -3.52 -3.74
N TYR A 78 3.23 -4.46 -2.82
CA TYR A 78 3.06 -5.89 -3.09
C TYR A 78 1.65 -6.25 -3.53
N ALA A 79 0.62 -5.69 -2.89
CA ALA A 79 -0.78 -5.94 -3.23
C ALA A 79 -1.17 -5.51 -4.66
N LYS A 80 -0.40 -4.58 -5.26
CA LYS A 80 -0.56 -4.14 -6.66
C LYS A 80 0.24 -4.97 -7.65
N ARG A 81 1.25 -5.71 -7.18
CA ARG A 81 1.98 -6.66 -8.00
C ARG A 81 1.10 -7.90 -8.17
N ASP A 82 1.01 -8.37 -9.41
CA ASP A 82 0.09 -9.39 -9.92
C ASP A 82 -0.41 -10.39 -8.85
N ARG A 83 -1.74 -10.61 -8.74
CA ARG A 83 -2.36 -11.64 -7.88
C ARG A 83 -1.89 -13.08 -8.22
N ARG A 84 -0.89 -13.26 -9.08
CA ARG A 84 -0.41 -14.54 -9.61
C ARG A 84 1.10 -14.77 -9.53
N GLU A 85 1.95 -13.76 -9.33
CA GLU A 85 3.40 -13.99 -9.33
C GLU A 85 4.14 -13.14 -8.29
N VAL A 86 4.71 -13.87 -7.32
CA VAL A 86 5.83 -13.52 -6.42
C VAL A 86 5.43 -13.61 -4.95
N ARG A 87 5.87 -14.72 -4.35
CA ARG A 87 5.58 -15.15 -2.98
C ARG A 87 6.65 -14.76 -1.96
N ASP A 88 7.73 -14.09 -2.38
CA ASP A 88 8.93 -13.95 -1.53
C ASP A 88 9.32 -12.50 -1.24
N LYS A 89 9.50 -12.17 0.05
CA LYS A 89 9.79 -10.81 0.53
C LYS A 89 11.20 -10.34 0.14
N ALA A 90 12.16 -11.26 0.06
CA ALA A 90 13.56 -10.96 -0.22
C ALA A 90 13.80 -10.47 -1.67
N THR A 91 12.98 -10.92 -2.64
CA THR A 91 13.18 -10.57 -4.05
C THR A 91 12.68 -9.18 -4.42
N LEU A 92 11.76 -8.58 -3.66
CA LEU A 92 11.31 -7.21 -3.92
C LEU A 92 12.23 -6.18 -3.30
N GLN A 93 12.80 -6.42 -2.11
CA GLN A 93 13.74 -5.49 -1.50
C GLN A 93 14.97 -5.34 -2.42
N ALA A 94 15.49 -6.46 -2.94
CA ALA A 94 16.55 -6.45 -3.96
C ALA A 94 16.13 -5.70 -5.25
N LYS A 95 14.92 -5.94 -5.77
CA LYS A 95 14.42 -5.24 -6.97
C LYS A 95 14.13 -3.76 -6.74
N MET A 96 13.71 -3.38 -5.54
CA MET A 96 13.46 -1.99 -5.17
C MET A 96 14.78 -1.27 -5.00
N LEU A 97 15.78 -1.90 -4.39
CA LEU A 97 17.14 -1.38 -4.31
C LEU A 97 17.76 -1.20 -5.70
N GLU A 98 17.58 -2.19 -6.60
CA GLU A 98 18.02 -2.10 -8.00
C GLU A 98 17.29 -0.99 -8.76
N MET A 99 15.97 -0.86 -8.57
CA MET A 99 15.15 0.20 -9.17
C MET A 99 15.57 1.59 -8.67
N VAL A 100 15.82 1.74 -7.37
CA VAL A 100 16.28 2.99 -6.74
C VAL A 100 17.69 3.34 -7.23
N SER A 101 18.62 2.38 -7.25
CA SER A 101 19.95 2.55 -7.85
C SER A 101 19.87 3.02 -9.30
N THR A 102 19.05 2.35 -10.12
CA THR A 102 18.87 2.71 -11.54
C THR A 102 18.27 4.11 -11.70
N LEU A 103 17.36 4.52 -10.81
CA LEU A 103 16.76 5.86 -10.81
C LEU A 103 17.78 6.94 -10.42
N PHE A 104 18.59 6.68 -9.41
CA PHE A 104 19.64 7.60 -8.95
C PHE A 104 20.73 7.77 -10.01
N ASP A 105 21.15 6.69 -10.67
CA ASP A 105 22.10 6.72 -11.79
C ASP A 105 21.56 7.55 -12.96
N ARG A 106 20.28 7.38 -13.31
CA ARG A 106 19.62 8.17 -14.37
C ARG A 106 19.49 9.65 -14.01
N MET A 107 19.34 9.96 -12.72
CA MET A 107 19.26 11.32 -12.21
C MET A 107 20.64 11.94 -11.95
N LYS A 108 21.73 11.21 -12.16
CA LYS A 108 23.12 11.60 -11.82
C LYS A 108 23.25 12.10 -10.38
N LEU A 109 22.53 11.46 -9.45
CA LEU A 109 22.65 11.72 -8.03
C LEU A 109 23.64 10.73 -7.44
N ASP A 110 24.56 11.22 -6.63
CA ASP A 110 25.52 10.37 -5.93
C ASP A 110 24.76 9.54 -4.88
N TYR A 111 24.62 8.23 -5.16
CA TYR A 111 24.02 7.26 -4.26
C TYR A 111 25.13 6.66 -3.37
N ASN A 112 25.09 6.95 -2.07
CA ASN A 112 26.06 6.43 -1.11
C ASN A 112 25.54 5.13 -0.47
N GLN A 113 25.98 3.98 -0.98
CA GLN A 113 25.55 2.65 -0.50
C GLN A 113 25.91 2.38 0.97
N SER A 114 26.93 3.03 1.53
CA SER A 114 27.44 2.70 2.87
C SER A 114 26.46 3.02 3.99
N THR A 115 25.53 3.97 3.80
CA THR A 115 24.58 4.38 4.83
C THR A 115 23.44 3.37 5.04
N LEU A 116 23.12 2.56 4.04
CA LEU A 116 22.03 1.58 4.11
C LEU A 116 22.47 0.24 4.72
N GLU A 117 23.75 -0.10 4.60
CA GLU A 117 24.32 -1.31 5.20
C GLU A 117 24.50 -1.14 6.72
N GLU A 118 24.82 0.06 7.21
CA GLU A 118 24.90 0.37 8.65
C GLU A 118 23.53 0.28 9.35
N GLU A 119 22.45 0.79 8.73
CA GLU A 119 21.09 0.72 9.30
C GLU A 119 20.50 -0.70 9.32
N LEU A 120 20.98 -1.62 8.46
CA LEU A 120 20.51 -3.01 8.43
C LEU A 120 21.16 -3.89 9.51
N THR A 121 22.40 -3.59 9.91
CA THR A 121 23.09 -4.31 10.99
C THR A 121 22.57 -3.99 12.39
N GLU A 122 21.96 -2.82 12.61
CA GLU A 122 21.39 -2.46 13.92
C GLU A 122 20.04 -3.16 14.20
N VAL A 123 19.32 -3.61 13.18
CA VAL A 123 18.00 -4.25 13.32
C VAL A 123 18.10 -5.76 13.60
N GLU A 124 19.23 -6.40 13.31
CA GLU A 124 19.46 -7.82 13.63
C GLU A 124 20.06 -8.06 15.03
N GLY A 125 20.24 -6.99 15.83
CA GLY A 125 20.97 -7.01 17.10
C GLY A 125 20.16 -6.75 18.39
N GLU A 126 18.82 -6.81 18.37
CA GLU A 126 18.02 -6.79 19.59
C GLU A 126 17.29 -8.13 19.79
N ASP A 127 17.86 -8.93 20.71
CA ASP A 127 17.29 -10.16 21.28
C ASP A 127 15.99 -9.93 22.08
#